data_AF-A0A6A5K809-F1
#
_entry.id   AF-A0A6A5K809-F1
#
_cell.length_a   1.000
_cell.length_b   1.000
_cell.length_c   1.000
_cell.angle_alpha   90.00
_cell.angle_beta   90.00
_cell.angle_gamma   90.00
#
_symmetry.space_group_name_H-M   'P 1'
#
loop_
_entity.id
_entity.type
_entity.pdbx_description
1 polymer ?
#
loop_
_entity_poly.entity_id
_entity_poly.type
_entity_poly.pdbx_seq_one_letter_code
_entity_poly.pdbx_strand_id
1 'polypeptide(L)'
;MSSLGDMQRQVSQVLGEAKAQGYKIEDVISEEMQDHFQVMAELKTAREYIREAESREQDLRVENASLFNKLKEKETEIEDQPAEFKALKVDLQQAHRSIDCYKLLADDSQRRAERYQHKLAVAIKDQVDSDALRTKVDRLQTELEQHQTTILRLQDENRKTAEMFDSLQTKLVAVQAQASVVESESEEFSETFAALIDTLERENSSVAASLNNKTMLLQKTETLYNMVASEVTPLNSFCNRAVQMLRIYQGLFQHLSDTRAMDIADLPQKLDDLIAGAVVDLHLYEGIHDTLSGPGGVAEEKVRMELNGIFTSAGEMLGSFNRIKADVVTFLERLHSEPTTWFAMRAKFGMTGKRYSLR
;
A
#
# COMPACT_ATOMS: atom_id res chain seq x y z
N MET A 1 -110.77 -141.58 -49.88
CA MET A 1 -109.70 -142.59 -49.78
C MET A 1 -109.28 -142.63 -48.33
N SER A 2 -109.55 -143.76 -47.66
CA SER A 2 -109.90 -143.86 -46.23
C SER A 2 -109.19 -142.85 -45.35
N SER A 3 -109.97 -141.91 -44.82
CA SER A 3 -109.45 -140.72 -44.15
C SER A 3 -108.93 -141.09 -42.77
N LEU A 4 -107.93 -140.34 -42.28
CA LEU A 4 -107.35 -140.49 -40.94
C LEU A 4 -108.42 -140.57 -39.84
N GLY A 5 -109.59 -139.95 -40.04
CA GLY A 5 -110.72 -139.97 -39.12
C GLY A 5 -111.43 -141.33 -38.98
N ASP A 6 -111.43 -142.19 -40.01
CA ASP A 6 -112.08 -143.51 -39.94
C ASP A 6 -111.23 -144.51 -39.12
N MET A 7 -109.90 -144.45 -39.25
CA MET A 7 -108.96 -145.20 -38.39
C MET A 7 -109.01 -144.72 -36.93
N GLN A 8 -109.12 -143.41 -36.70
CA GLN A 8 -109.25 -142.85 -35.34
C GLN A 8 -110.52 -143.33 -34.62
N ARG A 9 -111.61 -143.54 -35.37
CA ARG A 9 -112.87 -144.12 -34.85
C ARG A 9 -112.72 -145.58 -34.48
N GLN A 10 -112.08 -146.41 -35.32
CA GLN A 10 -111.83 -147.82 -35.00
C GLN A 10 -110.92 -147.99 -33.79
N VAL A 11 -109.85 -147.19 -33.70
CA VAL A 11 -108.93 -147.22 -32.56
C VAL A 11 -109.63 -146.75 -31.28
N SER A 12 -110.49 -145.72 -31.37
CA SER A 12 -111.30 -145.27 -30.22
C SER A 12 -112.34 -146.32 -29.77
N GLN A 13 -112.88 -147.11 -30.70
CA GLN A 13 -113.84 -148.17 -30.40
C GLN A 13 -113.17 -149.37 -29.71
N VAL A 14 -111.98 -149.78 -30.18
CA VAL A 14 -111.17 -150.84 -29.55
C VAL A 14 -110.66 -150.40 -28.17
N LEU A 15 -110.20 -149.16 -28.02
CA LEU A 15 -109.82 -148.58 -26.71
C LEU A 15 -111.03 -148.46 -25.76
N GLY A 16 -112.23 -148.19 -26.28
CA GLY A 16 -113.46 -148.18 -25.51
C GLY A 16 -113.86 -149.57 -25.00
N GLU A 17 -113.77 -150.60 -25.85
CA GLU A 17 -114.07 -151.99 -25.50
C GLU A 17 -113.06 -152.58 -24.51
N ALA A 18 -111.76 -152.29 -24.69
CA ALA A 18 -110.71 -152.72 -23.76
C ALA A 18 -110.84 -152.08 -22.37
N LYS A 19 -111.25 -150.80 -22.32
CA LYS A 19 -111.50 -150.07 -21.05
C LYS A 19 -112.77 -150.55 -20.34
N ALA A 20 -113.78 -151.03 -21.08
CA ALA A 20 -114.98 -151.64 -20.50
C ALA A 20 -114.72 -153.04 -19.89
N GLN A 21 -113.65 -153.72 -20.30
CA GLN A 21 -113.20 -155.02 -19.76
C GLN A 21 -112.13 -154.91 -18.66
N GLY A 22 -111.76 -153.70 -18.24
CA GLY A 22 -110.85 -153.47 -17.11
C GLY A 22 -109.36 -153.57 -17.44
N TYR A 23 -108.96 -153.60 -18.72
CA TYR A 23 -107.56 -153.56 -19.12
C TYR A 23 -107.01 -152.12 -19.08
N LYS A 24 -105.76 -151.94 -18.60
CA LYS A 24 -105.04 -150.67 -18.66
C LYS A 24 -104.38 -150.50 -20.04
N ILE A 25 -104.26 -149.24 -20.49
CA ILE A 25 -103.68 -148.86 -21.79
C ILE A 25 -102.24 -149.38 -21.98
N GLU A 26 -101.52 -149.58 -20.89
CA GLU A 26 -100.16 -150.12 -20.85
C GLU A 26 -100.08 -151.59 -21.27
N ASP A 27 -101.18 -152.36 -21.16
CA ASP A 27 -101.20 -153.81 -21.49
C ASP A 27 -101.61 -154.11 -22.95
N VAL A 28 -102.09 -153.10 -23.69
CA VAL A 28 -102.65 -153.25 -25.05
C VAL A 28 -101.76 -152.62 -26.13
N ILE A 29 -100.88 -151.71 -25.73
CA ILE A 29 -100.09 -150.90 -26.66
C ILE A 29 -98.62 -151.26 -26.45
N SER A 30 -98.01 -151.88 -27.47
CA SER A 30 -96.59 -152.19 -27.50
C SER A 30 -95.75 -150.92 -27.30
N GLU A 31 -94.61 -151.06 -26.63
CA GLU A 31 -93.63 -150.00 -26.33
C GLU A 31 -93.30 -149.14 -27.58
N GLU A 32 -93.29 -149.74 -28.78
CA GLU A 32 -93.09 -149.06 -30.06
C GLU A 32 -94.17 -148.00 -30.40
N MET A 33 -95.41 -148.17 -29.95
CA MET A 33 -96.48 -147.19 -30.20
C MET A 33 -96.44 -146.00 -29.22
N GLN A 34 -95.88 -146.17 -28.03
CA GLN A 34 -95.69 -145.07 -27.08
C GLN A 34 -94.63 -144.07 -27.60
N ASP A 35 -93.51 -144.58 -28.13
CA ASP A 35 -92.50 -143.78 -28.83
C ASP A 35 -93.11 -143.02 -30.01
N HIS A 36 -94.02 -143.65 -30.77
CA HIS A 36 -94.61 -142.98 -31.93
C HIS A 36 -95.54 -141.81 -31.57
N PHE A 37 -96.26 -141.89 -30.45
CA PHE A 37 -97.06 -140.77 -29.95
C PHE A 37 -96.18 -139.63 -29.40
N GLN A 38 -95.05 -139.95 -28.77
CA GLN A 38 -94.09 -138.95 -28.32
C GLN A 38 -93.44 -138.22 -29.50
N VAL A 39 -93.04 -138.96 -30.55
CA VAL A 39 -92.57 -138.39 -31.82
C VAL A 39 -93.63 -137.51 -32.49
N MET A 40 -94.91 -137.91 -32.48
CA MET A 40 -95.98 -137.09 -33.07
C MET A 40 -96.27 -135.80 -32.28
N ALA A 41 -96.08 -135.80 -30.96
CA ALA A 41 -96.18 -134.59 -30.14
C ALA A 41 -95.01 -133.62 -30.42
N GLU A 42 -93.78 -134.15 -30.52
CA GLU A 42 -92.59 -133.37 -30.92
C GLU A 42 -92.70 -132.83 -32.35
N LEU A 43 -93.31 -133.57 -33.27
CA LEU A 43 -93.51 -133.13 -34.64
C LEU A 43 -94.58 -132.02 -34.74
N LYS A 44 -95.56 -132.00 -33.83
CA LYS A 44 -96.54 -130.92 -33.72
C LYS A 44 -95.90 -129.64 -33.18
N THR A 45 -95.12 -129.72 -32.11
CA THR A 45 -94.41 -128.56 -31.56
C THR A 45 -93.37 -128.01 -32.54
N ALA A 46 -92.66 -128.87 -33.28
CA ALA A 46 -91.76 -128.45 -34.35
C ALA A 46 -92.50 -127.71 -35.48
N ARG A 47 -93.70 -128.17 -35.87
CA ARG A 47 -94.50 -127.47 -36.89
C ARG A 47 -95.03 -126.12 -36.43
N GLU A 48 -95.43 -126.00 -35.17
CA GLU A 48 -95.85 -124.71 -34.58
C GLU A 48 -94.66 -123.74 -34.52
N TYR A 49 -93.46 -124.21 -34.15
CA TYR A 49 -92.24 -123.39 -34.17
C TYR A 49 -91.86 -122.93 -35.58
N ILE A 50 -91.96 -123.81 -36.60
CA ILE A 50 -91.68 -123.45 -37.99
C ILE A 50 -92.64 -122.36 -38.47
N ARG A 51 -93.94 -122.48 -38.17
CA ARG A 51 -94.94 -121.49 -38.60
C ARG A 51 -94.72 -120.13 -37.91
N GLU A 52 -94.30 -120.12 -36.65
CA GLU A 52 -93.97 -118.90 -35.92
C GLU A 52 -92.68 -118.25 -36.45
N ALA A 53 -91.68 -119.05 -36.82
CA ALA A 53 -90.45 -118.59 -37.46
C ALA A 53 -90.70 -118.00 -38.85
N GLU A 54 -91.55 -118.63 -39.68
CA GLU A 54 -91.95 -118.12 -41.00
C GLU A 54 -92.70 -116.78 -40.88
N SER A 55 -93.59 -116.65 -39.88
CA SER A 55 -94.27 -115.37 -39.60
C SER A 55 -93.27 -114.27 -39.22
N ARG A 56 -92.31 -114.56 -38.33
CA ARG A 56 -91.25 -113.60 -37.96
C ARG A 56 -90.36 -113.22 -39.13
N GLU A 57 -90.01 -114.18 -39.99
CA GLU A 57 -89.20 -113.89 -41.17
C GLU A 57 -89.94 -112.95 -42.13
N GLN A 58 -91.24 -113.16 -42.33
CA GLN A 58 -92.07 -112.30 -43.17
C GLN A 58 -92.17 -110.88 -42.58
N ASP A 59 -92.40 -110.76 -41.27
CA ASP A 59 -92.45 -109.45 -40.58
C ASP A 59 -91.11 -108.72 -40.71
N LEU A 60 -89.98 -109.42 -40.51
CA LEU A 60 -88.64 -108.85 -40.67
C LEU A 60 -88.34 -108.43 -42.11
N ARG A 61 -88.82 -109.17 -43.13
CA ARG A 61 -88.68 -108.78 -44.53
C ARG A 61 -89.45 -107.50 -44.85
N VAL A 62 -90.66 -107.36 -44.31
CA VAL A 62 -91.47 -106.14 -44.47
C VAL A 62 -90.81 -104.96 -43.75
N GLU A 63 -90.30 -105.16 -42.54
CA GLU A 63 -89.61 -104.12 -41.78
C GLU A 63 -88.31 -103.69 -42.47
N ASN A 64 -87.51 -104.64 -42.98
CA ASN A 64 -86.31 -104.31 -43.76
C ASN A 64 -86.65 -103.52 -45.03
N ALA A 65 -87.71 -103.91 -45.75
CA ALA A 65 -88.16 -103.18 -46.93
C ALA A 65 -88.62 -101.75 -46.55
N SER A 66 -89.30 -101.58 -45.42
CA SER A 66 -89.69 -100.26 -44.90
C SER A 66 -88.49 -99.40 -44.53
N LEU A 67 -87.47 -99.96 -43.86
CA LEU A 67 -86.27 -99.24 -43.46
C LEU A 67 -85.43 -98.84 -44.67
N PHE A 68 -85.30 -99.74 -45.65
CA PHE A 68 -84.60 -99.45 -46.89
C PHE A 68 -85.25 -98.31 -47.67
N ASN A 69 -86.58 -98.28 -47.75
CA ASN A 69 -87.30 -97.17 -48.39
C ASN A 69 -87.11 -95.84 -47.65
N LYS A 70 -87.16 -95.84 -46.31
CA LYS A 70 -86.90 -94.63 -45.51
C LYS A 70 -85.49 -94.08 -45.68
N LEU A 71 -84.49 -94.96 -45.79
CA LEU A 71 -83.11 -94.55 -46.06
C LEU A 71 -82.99 -93.88 -47.43
N LYS A 72 -83.61 -94.48 -48.45
CA LYS A 72 -83.60 -93.93 -49.81
C LYS A 72 -84.30 -92.58 -49.90
N GLU A 73 -85.43 -92.41 -49.19
CA GLU A 73 -86.13 -91.12 -49.08
C GLU A 73 -85.26 -90.05 -48.44
N LYS A 74 -84.53 -90.40 -47.37
CA LYS A 74 -83.62 -89.47 -46.69
C LYS A 74 -82.37 -89.13 -47.52
N GLU A 75 -81.85 -90.07 -48.30
CA GLU A 75 -80.78 -89.78 -49.27
C GLU A 75 -81.27 -88.82 -50.36
N THR A 76 -82.48 -89.02 -50.89
CA THR A 76 -83.06 -88.07 -51.85
C THR A 76 -83.33 -86.69 -51.26
N GLU A 77 -83.73 -86.59 -49.98
CA GLU A 77 -83.93 -85.31 -49.29
C GLU A 77 -82.61 -84.56 -49.04
N ILE A 78 -81.46 -85.25 -48.99
CA ILE A 78 -80.12 -84.66 -48.87
C ILE A 78 -79.58 -84.21 -50.24
N GLU A 79 -79.81 -84.99 -51.30
CA GLU A 79 -79.42 -84.58 -52.67
C GLU A 79 -80.25 -83.40 -53.16
N ASP A 80 -81.56 -83.39 -52.83
CA ASP A 80 -82.54 -82.37 -53.20
C ASP A 80 -82.66 -81.24 -52.15
N GLN A 81 -81.54 -80.87 -51.50
CA GLN A 81 -81.50 -79.68 -50.67
C GLN A 81 -81.90 -78.44 -51.49
N PRO A 82 -82.83 -77.59 -50.99
CA PRO A 82 -83.29 -76.39 -51.70
C PRO A 82 -82.12 -75.54 -52.17
N ALA A 83 -82.19 -75.01 -53.39
CA ALA A 83 -81.15 -74.14 -53.95
C ALA A 83 -80.78 -72.97 -53.01
N GLU A 84 -81.73 -72.49 -52.21
CA GLU A 84 -81.55 -71.46 -51.18
C GLU A 84 -80.54 -71.84 -50.10
N PHE A 85 -80.50 -73.10 -49.65
CA PHE A 85 -79.54 -73.54 -48.63
C PHE A 85 -78.11 -73.62 -49.18
N LYS A 86 -77.96 -74.05 -50.44
CA LYS A 86 -76.68 -74.03 -51.16
C LYS A 86 -76.19 -72.59 -51.37
N ALA A 87 -77.08 -71.66 -51.71
CA ALA A 87 -76.77 -70.23 -51.82
C ALA A 87 -76.35 -69.63 -50.47
N LEU A 88 -77.10 -69.88 -49.39
CA LEU A 88 -76.78 -69.40 -48.05
C LEU A 88 -75.40 -69.89 -47.56
N LYS A 89 -75.03 -71.13 -47.87
CA LYS A 89 -73.69 -71.67 -47.54
C LYS A 89 -72.57 -70.92 -48.27
N VAL A 90 -72.78 -70.56 -49.54
CA VAL A 90 -71.82 -69.75 -50.32
C VAL A 90 -71.74 -68.33 -49.76
N ASP A 91 -72.89 -67.70 -49.45
CA ASP A 91 -72.95 -66.37 -48.86
C ASP A 91 -72.24 -66.32 -47.50
N LEU A 92 -72.44 -67.33 -46.66
CA LEU A 92 -71.77 -67.45 -45.37
C LEU A 92 -70.25 -67.62 -45.55
N GLN A 93 -69.80 -68.42 -46.51
CA GLN A 93 -68.38 -68.53 -46.85
C GLN A 93 -67.81 -67.21 -47.38
N GLN A 94 -68.55 -66.47 -48.21
CA GLN A 94 -68.15 -65.17 -48.72
C GLN A 94 -68.10 -64.12 -47.62
N ALA A 95 -69.07 -64.13 -46.69
CA ALA A 95 -69.07 -63.30 -45.50
C ALA A 95 -67.86 -63.60 -44.61
N HIS A 96 -67.54 -64.88 -44.34
CA HIS A 96 -66.34 -65.26 -43.59
C HIS A 96 -65.05 -64.75 -44.27
N ARG A 97 -64.90 -64.95 -45.58
CA ARG A 97 -63.75 -64.41 -46.33
C ARG A 97 -63.67 -62.88 -46.24
N SER A 98 -64.81 -62.19 -46.29
CA SER A 98 -64.85 -60.74 -46.16
C SER A 98 -64.44 -60.29 -44.76
N ILE A 99 -64.90 -60.97 -43.71
CA ILE A 99 -64.52 -60.73 -42.31
C ILE A 99 -63.01 -60.92 -42.14
N ASP A 100 -62.46 -62.01 -42.67
CA ASP A 100 -61.01 -62.28 -42.58
C ASP A 100 -60.20 -61.23 -43.34
N CYS A 101 -60.67 -60.79 -44.51
CA CYS A 101 -60.05 -59.69 -45.26
C CYS A 101 -60.05 -58.37 -44.45
N TYR A 102 -61.19 -58.00 -43.86
CA TYR A 102 -61.29 -56.80 -43.04
C TYR A 102 -60.47 -56.89 -41.75
N LYS A 103 -60.37 -58.07 -41.13
CA LYS A 103 -59.47 -58.29 -39.99
C LYS A 103 -58.01 -58.06 -40.39
N LEU A 104 -57.57 -58.63 -41.51
CA LEU A 104 -56.21 -58.39 -42.01
C LEU A 104 -55.95 -56.91 -42.32
N LEU A 105 -56.92 -56.21 -42.92
CA LEU A 105 -56.80 -54.79 -43.20
C LEU A 105 -56.76 -53.95 -41.91
N ALA A 106 -57.60 -54.29 -40.93
CA ALA A 106 -57.61 -53.65 -39.61
C ALA A 106 -56.27 -53.86 -38.91
N ASP A 107 -55.75 -55.08 -38.89
CA ASP A 107 -54.45 -55.42 -38.29
C ASP A 107 -53.29 -54.68 -38.99
N ASP A 108 -53.26 -54.61 -40.33
CA ASP A 108 -52.22 -53.83 -41.03
C ASP A 108 -52.34 -52.33 -40.71
N SER A 109 -53.56 -51.80 -40.67
CA SER A 109 -53.82 -50.40 -40.33
C SER A 109 -53.38 -50.08 -38.89
N GLN A 110 -53.64 -50.99 -37.95
CA GLN A 110 -53.23 -50.88 -36.55
C GLN A 110 -51.70 -50.93 -36.44
N ARG A 111 -51.03 -51.92 -37.06
CA ARG A 111 -49.56 -51.98 -37.08
C ARG A 111 -48.95 -50.74 -37.71
N ARG A 112 -49.59 -50.18 -38.74
CA ARG A 112 -49.15 -48.93 -39.38
C ARG A 112 -49.30 -47.73 -38.44
N ALA A 113 -50.44 -47.62 -37.74
CA ALA A 113 -50.66 -46.59 -36.74
C ALA A 113 -49.65 -46.69 -35.59
N GLU A 114 -49.39 -47.89 -35.07
CA GLU A 114 -48.38 -48.16 -34.03
C GLU A 114 -46.98 -47.74 -34.50
N ARG A 115 -46.59 -48.08 -35.74
CA ARG A 115 -45.32 -47.62 -36.33
C ARG A 115 -45.24 -46.10 -36.43
N TYR A 116 -46.32 -45.42 -36.81
CA TYR A 116 -46.33 -43.96 -36.87
C TYR A 116 -46.28 -43.33 -35.48
N GLN A 117 -47.00 -43.87 -34.51
CA GLN A 117 -46.96 -43.41 -33.13
C GLN A 117 -45.55 -43.57 -32.53
N HIS A 118 -44.90 -44.71 -32.78
CA HIS A 118 -43.52 -44.93 -32.35
C HIS A 118 -42.56 -43.95 -33.03
N LYS A 119 -42.65 -43.76 -34.35
CA LYS A 119 -41.82 -42.79 -35.08
C LYS A 119 -42.03 -41.36 -34.59
N LEU A 120 -43.27 -40.97 -34.29
CA LEU A 120 -43.59 -39.67 -33.72
C LEU A 120 -43.00 -39.51 -32.32
N ALA A 121 -43.11 -40.53 -31.47
CA ALA A 121 -42.51 -40.50 -30.13
C ALA A 121 -40.98 -40.37 -30.18
N VAL A 122 -40.32 -41.07 -31.11
CA VAL A 122 -38.88 -40.94 -31.36
C VAL A 122 -38.54 -39.53 -31.85
N ALA A 123 -39.25 -39.01 -32.85
CA ALA A 123 -39.02 -37.66 -33.37
C ALA A 123 -39.23 -36.56 -32.32
N ILE A 124 -40.25 -36.69 -31.46
CA ILE A 124 -40.48 -35.75 -30.35
C ILE A 124 -39.33 -35.82 -29.36
N LYS A 125 -38.86 -37.02 -29.02
CA LYS A 125 -37.72 -37.19 -28.11
C LYS A 125 -36.46 -36.54 -28.70
N ASP A 126 -36.16 -36.82 -29.96
CA ASP A 126 -34.99 -36.25 -30.64
C ASP A 126 -35.08 -34.72 -30.73
N GLN A 127 -36.28 -34.16 -30.93
CA GLN A 127 -36.51 -32.71 -30.89
C GLN A 127 -36.26 -32.12 -29.51
N VAL A 128 -36.78 -32.75 -28.44
CA VAL A 128 -36.54 -32.31 -27.06
C VAL A 128 -35.05 -32.36 -26.71
N ASP A 129 -34.36 -33.44 -27.09
CA ASP A 129 -32.91 -33.57 -26.87
C ASP A 129 -32.12 -32.50 -27.66
N SER A 130 -32.54 -32.20 -28.90
CA SER A 130 -31.94 -31.14 -29.72
C SER A 130 -32.17 -29.74 -29.13
N ASP A 131 -33.38 -29.44 -28.65
CA ASP A 131 -33.71 -28.17 -27.99
C ASP A 131 -32.93 -28.01 -26.67
N ALA A 132 -32.77 -29.10 -25.90
CA ALA A 132 -31.95 -29.11 -24.70
C ALA A 132 -30.46 -28.85 -25.00
N LEU A 133 -29.94 -29.41 -26.10
CA LEU A 133 -28.58 -29.12 -26.55
C LEU A 133 -28.43 -27.67 -27.03
N ARG A 134 -29.40 -27.14 -27.77
CA ARG A 134 -29.39 -25.76 -28.26
C ARG A 134 -29.39 -24.77 -27.10
N THR A 135 -30.28 -24.93 -26.14
CA THR A 135 -30.31 -24.08 -24.93
C THR A 135 -29.01 -24.13 -24.14
N LYS A 136 -28.36 -25.30 -24.07
CA LYS A 136 -27.02 -25.43 -23.47
C LYS A 136 -25.95 -24.69 -24.26
N VAL A 137 -25.97 -24.74 -25.59
CA VAL A 137 -25.04 -24.00 -26.45
C VAL A 137 -25.23 -22.49 -26.26
N ASP A 138 -26.47 -22.00 -26.30
CA ASP A 138 -26.78 -20.56 -26.13
C ASP A 138 -26.29 -20.05 -24.77
N ARG A 139 -26.47 -20.86 -23.70
CA ARG A 139 -25.95 -20.55 -22.37
C ARG A 139 -24.42 -20.47 -22.36
N LEU A 140 -23.73 -21.47 -22.92
CA LEU A 140 -22.27 -21.49 -22.96
C LEU A 140 -21.69 -20.35 -23.81
N GLN A 141 -22.36 -19.96 -24.89
CA GLN A 141 -21.99 -18.79 -25.70
C GLN A 141 -22.09 -17.51 -24.87
N THR A 142 -23.19 -17.33 -24.13
CA THR A 142 -23.38 -16.18 -23.25
C THR A 142 -22.30 -16.12 -22.16
N GLU A 143 -22.00 -17.25 -21.51
CA GLU A 143 -20.93 -17.35 -20.50
C GLU A 143 -19.55 -17.02 -21.11
N LEU A 144 -19.28 -17.49 -22.34
CA LEU A 144 -18.02 -17.22 -23.06
C LEU A 144 -17.87 -15.73 -23.41
N GLU A 145 -18.93 -15.07 -23.89
CA GLU A 145 -18.93 -13.63 -24.16
C GLU A 145 -18.70 -12.81 -22.87
N GLN A 146 -19.34 -13.21 -21.76
CA GLN A 146 -19.12 -12.59 -20.45
C GLN A 146 -17.67 -12.75 -19.97
N HIS A 147 -17.07 -13.92 -20.16
CA HIS A 147 -15.66 -14.14 -19.81
C HIS A 147 -14.72 -13.33 -20.72
N GLN A 148 -14.97 -13.26 -22.02
CA GLN A 148 -14.17 -12.45 -22.94
C GLN A 148 -14.20 -10.96 -22.59
N THR A 149 -15.38 -10.41 -22.32
CA THR A 149 -15.52 -9.01 -21.87
C THR A 149 -14.81 -8.77 -20.54
N THR A 150 -14.89 -9.70 -19.60
CA THR A 150 -14.16 -9.62 -18.31
C THR A 150 -12.65 -9.63 -18.51
N ILE A 151 -12.13 -10.51 -19.38
CA ILE A 151 -10.70 -10.61 -19.70
C ILE A 151 -10.21 -9.28 -20.30
N LEU A 152 -10.93 -8.72 -21.27
CA LEU A 152 -10.55 -7.44 -21.88
C LEU A 152 -10.52 -6.30 -20.85
N ARG A 153 -11.49 -6.27 -19.92
CA ARG A 153 -11.50 -5.29 -18.82
C ARG A 153 -10.27 -5.44 -17.92
N LEU A 154 -9.96 -6.66 -17.50
CA LEU A 154 -8.79 -6.93 -16.65
C LEU A 154 -7.47 -6.61 -17.36
N GLN A 155 -7.38 -6.85 -18.68
CA GLN A 155 -6.21 -6.46 -19.46
C GLN A 155 -6.03 -4.94 -19.52
N ASP A 156 -7.10 -4.18 -19.69
CA ASP A 156 -7.04 -2.71 -19.67
C ASP A 156 -6.68 -2.17 -18.27
N GLU A 157 -7.25 -2.72 -17.20
CA GLU A 157 -6.90 -2.38 -15.82
C GLU A 157 -5.43 -2.69 -15.50
N ASN A 158 -4.94 -3.85 -15.94
CA ASN A 158 -3.54 -4.24 -15.74
C ASN A 158 -2.59 -3.32 -16.52
N ARG A 159 -2.92 -2.97 -17.78
CA ARG A 159 -2.16 -2.00 -18.56
C ARG A 159 -2.08 -0.64 -17.86
N LYS A 160 -3.22 -0.10 -17.42
CA LYS A 160 -3.26 1.18 -16.69
C LYS A 160 -2.43 1.13 -15.40
N THR A 161 -2.48 0.01 -14.69
CA THR A 161 -1.70 -0.18 -13.46
C THR A 161 -0.20 -0.23 -13.74
N ALA A 162 0.22 -0.90 -14.82
CA ALA A 162 1.61 -0.93 -15.26
C ALA A 162 2.11 0.48 -15.67
N GLU A 163 1.33 1.23 -16.45
CA GLU A 163 1.66 2.61 -16.83
C GLU A 163 1.80 3.52 -15.59
N MET A 164 0.91 3.38 -14.60
CA MET A 164 1.03 4.11 -13.34
C MET A 164 2.31 3.73 -12.58
N PHE A 165 2.63 2.43 -12.51
CA PHE A 165 3.82 1.93 -11.83
C PHE A 165 5.09 2.49 -12.47
N ASP A 166 5.21 2.45 -13.81
CA ASP A 166 6.35 3.01 -14.54
C ASP A 166 6.48 4.53 -14.29
N SER A 167 5.35 5.25 -14.25
CA SER A 167 5.33 6.69 -13.96
C SER A 167 5.82 6.99 -12.54
N LEU A 168 5.44 6.17 -11.55
CA LEU A 168 5.85 6.30 -10.17
C LEU A 168 7.33 5.96 -9.98
N GLN A 169 7.81 4.92 -10.67
CA GLN A 169 9.22 4.55 -10.66
C GLN A 169 10.09 5.68 -11.23
N THR A 170 9.67 6.28 -12.34
CA THR A 170 10.36 7.43 -12.95
C THR A 170 10.41 8.62 -12.00
N LYS A 171 9.29 8.92 -11.31
CA LYS A 171 9.22 9.97 -10.28
C LYS A 171 10.11 9.66 -9.08
N LEU A 172 10.16 8.40 -8.63
CA LEU A 172 11.00 7.98 -7.50
C LEU A 172 12.49 8.20 -7.81
N VAL A 173 12.93 7.81 -9.02
CA VAL A 173 14.31 8.06 -9.48
C VAL A 173 14.61 9.55 -9.53
N ALA A 174 13.69 10.39 -10.04
CA ALA A 174 13.87 11.83 -10.07
C ALA A 174 13.96 12.45 -8.66
N VAL A 175 13.10 12.02 -7.73
CA VAL A 175 13.14 12.46 -6.32
C VAL A 175 14.43 12.02 -5.64
N GLN A 176 14.90 10.79 -5.89
CA GLN A 176 16.15 10.29 -5.32
C GLN A 176 17.36 11.06 -5.86
N ALA A 177 17.39 11.38 -7.15
CA ALA A 177 18.41 12.24 -7.73
C ALA A 177 18.38 13.65 -7.11
N GLN A 178 17.19 14.24 -6.96
CA GLN A 178 17.05 15.55 -6.31
C GLN A 178 17.49 15.52 -4.84
N ALA A 179 17.17 14.45 -4.10
CA ALA A 179 17.63 14.29 -2.72
C ALA A 179 19.16 14.24 -2.63
N SER A 180 19.83 13.53 -3.53
CA SER A 180 21.30 13.50 -3.57
C SER A 180 21.94 14.86 -3.87
N VAL A 181 21.31 15.68 -4.73
CA VAL A 181 21.77 17.05 -5.00
C VAL A 181 21.63 17.91 -3.75
N VAL A 182 20.46 17.87 -3.08
CA VAL A 182 20.22 18.64 -1.85
C VAL A 182 21.18 18.23 -0.73
N GLU A 183 21.49 16.94 -0.59
CA GLU A 183 22.47 16.46 0.37
C GLU A 183 23.86 17.02 0.07
N SER A 184 24.31 16.99 -1.19
CA SER A 184 25.60 17.57 -1.59
C SER A 184 25.67 19.09 -1.40
N GLU A 185 24.59 19.82 -1.72
CA GLU A 185 24.52 21.27 -1.49
C GLU A 185 24.53 21.60 0.02
N SER A 186 23.89 20.77 0.85
CA SER A 186 23.88 20.93 2.30
C SER A 186 25.25 20.69 2.92
N GLU A 187 26.01 19.72 2.40
CA GLU A 187 27.39 19.47 2.80
C GLU A 187 28.30 20.65 2.42
N GLU A 188 28.24 21.10 1.16
CA GLU A 188 29.03 22.26 0.69
C GLU A 188 28.69 23.54 1.48
N PHE A 189 27.41 23.76 1.76
CA PHE A 189 26.98 24.86 2.62
C PHE A 189 27.57 24.73 4.03
N SER A 190 27.52 23.55 4.64
CA SER A 190 28.06 23.33 5.98
C SER A 190 29.58 23.56 6.04
N GLU A 191 30.32 23.09 5.03
CA GLU A 191 31.77 23.30 4.92
C GLU A 191 32.13 24.77 4.75
N THR A 192 31.42 25.49 3.88
CA THR A 192 31.66 26.93 3.66
C THR A 192 31.34 27.76 4.89
N PHE A 193 30.28 27.43 5.64
CA PHE A 193 29.98 28.09 6.91
C PHE A 193 31.04 27.82 7.98
N ALA A 194 31.51 26.58 8.11
CA ALA A 194 32.60 26.25 9.04
C ALA A 194 33.89 27.01 8.72
N ALA A 195 34.28 27.06 7.43
CA ALA A 195 35.46 27.79 6.98
C ALA A 195 35.35 29.31 7.22
N LEU A 196 34.15 29.88 7.09
CA LEU A 196 33.89 31.28 7.40
C LEU A 196 34.04 31.56 8.90
N ILE A 197 33.48 30.70 9.76
CA ILE A 197 33.62 30.81 11.22
C ILE A 197 35.09 30.77 11.61
N ASP A 198 35.85 29.78 11.15
CA ASP A 198 37.28 29.64 11.44
C ASP A 198 38.08 30.87 10.99
N THR A 199 37.70 31.47 9.87
CA THR A 199 38.35 32.68 9.36
C THR A 199 38.05 33.89 10.23
N LEU A 200 36.79 34.08 10.63
CA LEU A 200 36.39 35.15 11.54
C LEU A 200 37.02 35.00 12.92
N GLU A 201 37.10 33.78 13.47
CA GLU A 201 37.75 33.52 14.75
C GLU A 201 39.24 33.84 14.72
N ARG A 202 39.92 33.46 13.63
CA ARG A 202 41.34 33.77 13.42
C ARG A 202 41.58 35.27 13.28
N GLU A 203 40.75 35.95 12.49
CA GLU A 203 40.83 37.40 12.32
C GLU A 203 40.57 38.13 13.64
N ASN A 204 39.51 37.75 14.36
CA ASN A 204 39.17 38.35 15.65
C ASN A 204 40.31 38.16 16.67
N SER A 205 40.90 36.97 16.75
CA SER A 205 42.04 36.68 17.62
C SER A 205 43.28 37.53 17.25
N SER A 206 43.55 37.68 15.94
CA SER A 206 44.64 38.52 15.43
C SER A 206 44.43 40.00 15.72
N VAL A 207 43.21 40.51 15.51
CA VAL A 207 42.84 41.89 15.82
C VAL A 207 42.94 42.15 17.32
N ALA A 208 42.45 41.24 18.16
CA ALA A 208 42.56 41.36 19.62
C ALA A 208 44.03 41.41 20.07
N ALA A 209 44.90 40.55 19.52
CA ALA A 209 46.33 40.57 19.82
C ALA A 209 46.99 41.89 19.38
N SER A 210 46.67 42.38 18.18
CA SER A 210 47.16 43.66 17.64
C SER A 210 46.70 44.85 18.50
N LEU A 211 45.43 44.84 18.93
CA LEU A 211 44.85 45.86 19.79
C LEU A 211 45.51 45.88 21.17
N ASN A 212 45.73 44.71 21.77
CA ASN A 212 46.41 44.59 23.05
C ASN A 212 47.86 45.12 22.96
N ASN A 213 48.60 44.76 21.91
CA ASN A 213 49.96 45.27 21.68
C ASN A 213 49.98 46.80 21.53
N LYS A 214 49.04 47.36 20.75
CA LYS A 214 48.91 48.82 20.59
C LYS A 214 48.52 49.50 21.90
N THR A 215 47.62 48.90 22.68
CA THR A 215 47.19 49.45 23.98
C THR A 215 48.35 49.48 24.97
N MET A 216 49.15 48.41 25.04
CA MET A 216 50.37 48.37 25.86
C MET A 216 51.40 49.42 25.40
N LEU A 217 51.60 49.58 24.10
CA LEU A 217 52.50 50.60 23.58
C LEU A 217 52.00 52.01 23.93
N LEU A 218 50.70 52.29 23.76
CA LEU A 218 50.09 53.57 24.12
C LEU A 218 50.26 53.87 25.61
N GLN A 219 49.95 52.92 26.49
CA GLN A 219 50.15 53.06 27.94
C GLN A 219 51.62 53.36 28.28
N LYS A 220 52.57 52.67 27.62
CA LYS A 220 54.00 52.94 27.80
C LYS A 220 54.36 54.35 27.35
N THR A 221 53.87 54.80 26.19
CA THR A 221 54.15 56.14 25.67
C THR A 221 53.52 57.24 26.52
N GLU A 222 52.30 57.04 27.02
CA GLU A 222 51.60 57.98 27.91
C GLU A 222 52.33 58.09 29.26
N THR A 223 52.77 56.96 29.81
CA THR A 223 53.58 56.94 31.04
C THR A 223 54.88 57.73 30.85
N LEU A 224 55.61 57.48 29.76
CA LEU A 224 56.84 58.21 29.43
C LEU A 224 56.58 59.71 29.20
N TYR A 225 55.49 60.07 28.51
CA TYR A 225 55.11 61.46 28.31
C TYR A 225 54.84 62.17 29.63
N ASN A 226 54.07 61.53 30.52
CA ASN A 226 53.74 62.09 31.83
C ASN A 226 55.00 62.25 32.71
N MET A 227 55.94 61.31 32.67
CA MET A 227 57.24 61.41 33.35
C MET A 227 58.09 62.57 32.82
N VAL A 228 58.23 62.70 31.50
CA VAL A 228 58.99 63.80 30.89
C VAL A 228 58.31 65.14 31.18
N ALA A 229 56.99 65.22 31.09
CA ALA A 229 56.24 66.43 31.38
C ALA A 229 56.38 66.86 32.85
N SER A 230 56.38 65.91 33.80
CA SER A 230 56.56 66.22 35.22
C SER A 230 57.98 66.67 35.54
N GLU A 231 59.02 66.14 34.87
CA GLU A 231 60.41 66.62 35.00
C GLU A 231 60.63 67.99 34.31
N VAL A 232 60.05 68.23 33.14
CA VAL A 232 60.23 69.50 32.40
C VAL A 232 59.55 70.70 33.08
N THR A 233 58.40 70.48 33.71
CA THR A 233 57.59 71.54 34.34
C THR A 233 58.36 72.40 35.36
N PRO A 234 59.06 71.83 36.37
CA PRO A 234 59.88 72.60 37.30
C PRO A 234 61.03 73.33 36.62
N LEU A 235 61.72 72.71 35.66
CA LEU A 235 62.81 73.36 34.90
C LEU A 235 62.30 74.56 34.09
N ASN A 236 61.14 74.43 33.44
CA ASN A 236 60.53 75.54 32.72
C ASN A 236 60.11 76.68 33.67
N SER A 237 59.58 76.34 34.85
CA SER A 237 59.23 77.31 35.89
C SER A 237 60.47 78.07 36.37
N PHE A 238 61.57 77.36 36.64
CA PHE A 238 62.86 77.93 36.97
C PHE A 238 63.36 78.89 35.87
N CYS A 239 63.36 78.47 34.60
CA CYS A 239 63.79 79.31 33.48
C CYS A 239 62.96 80.61 33.39
N ASN A 240 61.64 80.52 33.57
CA ASN A 240 60.78 81.69 33.60
C ASN A 240 61.11 82.63 34.77
N ARG A 241 61.46 82.10 35.95
CA ARG A 241 61.92 82.91 37.09
C ARG A 241 63.29 83.52 36.83
N ALA A 242 64.24 82.77 36.28
CA ALA A 242 65.57 83.24 35.90
C ALA A 242 65.49 84.44 34.93
N VAL A 243 64.62 84.37 33.92
CA VAL A 243 64.36 85.50 33.01
C VAL A 243 63.80 86.70 33.77
N GLN A 244 62.93 86.50 34.76
CA GLN A 244 62.44 87.61 35.59
C GLN A 244 63.53 88.21 36.48
N MET A 245 64.41 87.39 37.06
CA MET A 245 65.57 87.88 37.84
C MET A 245 66.49 88.72 36.95
N LEU A 246 66.81 88.24 35.75
CA LEU A 246 67.61 88.98 34.77
C LEU A 246 66.99 90.33 34.42
N ARG A 247 65.66 90.38 34.24
CA ARG A 247 64.95 91.65 33.99
C ARG A 247 65.04 92.61 35.17
N ILE A 248 64.99 92.11 36.41
CA ILE A 248 65.16 92.94 37.61
C ILE A 248 66.59 93.50 37.65
N TYR A 249 67.61 92.65 37.48
CA TYR A 249 69.01 93.12 37.43
C TYR A 249 69.23 94.11 36.31
N GLN A 250 68.75 93.82 35.10
CA GLN A 250 68.86 94.72 33.95
C GLN A 250 68.19 96.07 34.23
N GLY A 251 66.97 96.07 34.78
CA GLY A 251 66.26 97.29 35.15
C GLY A 251 66.99 98.11 36.21
N LEU A 252 67.54 97.44 37.23
CA LEU A 252 68.35 98.07 38.27
C LEU A 252 69.60 98.72 37.67
N PHE A 253 70.37 98.00 36.86
CA PHE A 253 71.58 98.54 36.23
C PHE A 253 71.26 99.67 35.24
N GLN A 254 70.12 99.60 34.53
CA GLN A 254 69.64 100.69 33.68
C GLN A 254 69.28 101.94 34.50
N HIS A 255 68.60 101.79 35.63
CA HIS A 255 68.26 102.89 36.53
C HIS A 255 69.51 103.52 37.17
N LEU A 256 70.46 102.69 37.61
CA LEU A 256 71.76 103.15 38.11
C LEU A 256 72.56 103.87 37.02
N SER A 257 72.38 103.50 35.75
CA SER A 257 73.00 104.18 34.61
C SER A 257 72.24 105.44 34.17
N ASP A 258 70.99 105.66 34.58
CA ASP A 258 70.21 106.82 34.17
C ASP A 258 70.66 108.11 34.90
N THR A 259 71.16 109.04 34.10
CA THR A 259 71.59 110.39 34.50
C THR A 259 70.54 111.21 35.22
N ARG A 260 69.25 110.92 34.97
CA ARG A 260 68.12 111.70 35.46
C ARG A 260 67.53 111.16 36.77
N ALA A 261 67.86 109.92 37.12
CA ALA A 261 67.41 109.33 38.37
C ALA A 261 68.11 110.04 39.54
N MET A 262 67.35 110.70 40.41
CA MET A 262 67.89 111.37 41.60
C MET A 262 68.08 110.40 42.78
N ASP A 263 67.33 109.29 42.79
CA ASP A 263 67.33 108.31 43.86
C ASP A 263 68.10 107.05 43.45
N ILE A 264 68.86 106.50 44.40
CA ILE A 264 69.47 105.18 44.29
C ILE A 264 68.34 104.16 44.44
N ALA A 265 68.12 103.31 43.44
CA ALA A 265 67.08 102.30 43.51
C ALA A 265 67.48 101.19 44.49
N ASP A 266 66.52 100.79 45.32
CA ASP A 266 66.63 99.59 46.14
C ASP A 266 66.41 98.33 45.32
N LEU A 267 66.96 97.23 45.83
CA LEU A 267 66.72 95.91 45.25
C LEU A 267 65.28 95.47 45.58
N PRO A 268 64.44 95.13 44.58
CA PRO A 268 63.06 94.76 44.86
C PRO A 268 62.98 93.46 45.68
N GLN A 269 62.13 93.44 46.72
CA GLN A 269 61.84 92.22 47.52
C GLN A 269 61.40 91.04 46.64
N LYS A 270 60.74 91.33 45.50
CA LYS A 270 60.35 90.34 44.50
C LYS A 270 61.51 89.49 43.99
N LEU A 271 62.75 90.01 43.98
CA LEU A 271 63.93 89.23 43.59
C LEU A 271 64.19 88.08 44.56
N ASP A 272 63.98 88.31 45.85
CA ASP A 272 64.19 87.31 46.90
C ASP A 272 63.14 86.21 46.81
N ASP A 273 61.89 86.59 46.56
CA ASP A 273 60.79 85.66 46.31
C ASP A 273 61.04 84.83 45.03
N LEU A 274 61.61 85.43 43.99
CA LEU A 274 61.98 84.72 42.76
C LEU A 274 63.12 83.73 43.01
N ILE A 275 64.16 84.12 43.75
CA ILE A 275 65.30 83.25 44.08
C ILE A 275 64.84 82.09 44.94
N ALA A 276 64.06 82.34 46.00
CA ALA A 276 63.49 81.30 46.83
C ALA A 276 62.60 80.36 46.02
N GLY A 277 61.75 80.90 45.14
CA GLY A 277 60.93 80.09 44.23
C GLY A 277 61.76 79.26 43.25
N ALA A 278 62.86 79.79 42.73
CA ALA A 278 63.77 79.06 41.86
C ALA A 278 64.51 77.92 42.59
N VAL A 279 64.88 78.13 43.86
CA VAL A 279 65.41 77.06 44.73
C VAL A 279 64.37 75.94 44.85
N VAL A 280 63.11 76.29 45.14
CA VAL A 280 62.02 75.31 45.28
C VAL A 280 61.78 74.56 43.97
N ASP A 281 61.77 75.24 42.82
CA ASP A 281 61.58 74.62 41.51
C ASP A 281 62.68 73.58 41.23
N LEU A 282 63.94 73.88 41.56
CA LEU A 282 65.05 72.93 41.38
C LEU A 282 64.98 71.74 42.35
N HIS A 283 64.62 71.96 43.63
CA HIS A 283 64.42 70.84 44.56
C HIS A 283 63.24 69.96 44.14
N LEU A 284 62.18 70.55 43.56
CA LEU A 284 61.06 69.80 43.02
C LEU A 284 61.50 68.93 41.83
N TYR A 285 62.33 69.48 40.94
CA TYR A 285 62.95 68.68 39.87
C TYR A 285 63.73 67.50 40.44
N GLU A 286 64.64 67.75 41.38
CA GLU A 286 65.49 66.70 41.99
C GLU A 286 64.65 65.59 42.63
N GLY A 287 63.62 65.96 43.42
CA GLY A 287 62.70 64.98 44.00
C GLY A 287 61.90 64.18 42.98
N ILE A 288 61.44 64.81 41.89
CA ILE A 288 60.76 64.12 40.79
C ILE A 288 61.73 63.19 40.05
N HIS A 289 62.94 63.67 39.77
CA HIS A 289 63.96 62.92 39.05
C HIS A 289 64.39 61.68 39.85
N ASP A 290 64.62 61.79 41.15
CA ASP A 290 65.00 60.67 42.00
C ASP A 290 63.88 59.63 42.14
N THR A 291 62.63 60.08 42.33
CA THR A 291 61.48 59.17 42.48
C THR A 291 61.16 58.41 41.19
N LEU A 292 61.45 59.02 40.04
CA LEU A 292 61.24 58.40 38.73
C LEU A 292 62.46 57.62 38.22
N SER A 293 63.59 57.61 38.96
CA SER A 293 64.82 56.86 38.61
C SER A 293 64.66 55.36 38.86
N GLY A 294 63.76 54.72 38.13
CA GLY A 294 63.66 53.27 37.98
C GLY A 294 64.49 52.75 36.79
N PRO A 295 64.57 51.42 36.58
CA PRO A 295 65.19 50.81 35.40
C PRO A 295 64.33 51.10 34.16
N GLY A 296 64.46 52.32 33.63
CA GLY A 296 63.81 52.80 32.41
C GLY A 296 64.46 52.25 31.15
N GLY A 297 63.77 52.42 30.02
CA GLY A 297 64.30 51.99 28.72
C GLY A 297 65.46 52.88 28.21
N VAL A 298 66.29 52.37 27.29
CA VAL A 298 67.46 53.10 26.74
C VAL A 298 67.11 54.48 26.15
N ALA A 299 65.93 54.64 25.56
CA ALA A 299 65.47 55.92 25.00
C ALA A 299 65.03 56.93 26.09
N GLU A 300 64.49 56.43 27.20
CA GLU A 300 64.11 57.23 28.37
C GLU A 300 65.35 57.77 29.06
N GLU A 301 66.39 56.93 29.20
CA GLU A 301 67.66 57.29 29.82
C GLU A 301 68.33 58.48 29.10
N LYS A 302 68.31 58.50 27.76
CA LYS A 302 68.92 59.60 27.00
C LYS A 302 68.23 60.95 27.26
N VAL A 303 66.89 60.98 27.24
CA VAL A 303 66.15 62.23 27.48
C VAL A 303 66.38 62.72 28.91
N ARG A 304 66.40 61.79 29.87
CA ARG A 304 66.60 62.12 31.28
C ARG A 304 68.02 62.60 31.58
N MET A 305 69.03 62.03 30.93
CA MET A 305 70.40 62.57 30.99
C MET A 305 70.47 64.02 30.49
N GLU A 306 69.81 64.35 29.38
CA GLU A 306 69.75 65.72 28.87
C GLU A 306 69.01 66.67 29.83
N LEU A 307 67.87 66.24 30.39
CA LEU A 307 67.13 67.02 31.40
C LEU A 307 67.97 67.27 32.66
N ASN A 308 68.71 66.26 33.12
CA ASN A 308 69.60 66.40 34.26
C ASN A 308 70.80 67.33 33.96
N GLY A 309 71.27 67.35 32.71
CA GLY A 309 72.22 68.35 32.24
C GLY A 309 71.66 69.77 32.36
N ILE A 310 70.41 69.98 31.93
CA ILE A 310 69.72 71.28 32.05
C ILE A 310 69.56 71.67 33.52
N PHE A 311 69.16 70.73 34.39
CA PHE A 311 69.07 70.94 35.84
C PHE A 311 70.41 71.39 36.44
N THR A 312 71.49 70.72 36.07
CA THR A 312 72.84 71.05 36.56
C THR A 312 73.22 72.48 36.15
N SER A 313 73.03 72.83 34.87
CA SER A 313 73.27 74.20 34.38
C SER A 313 72.36 75.23 35.06
N ALA A 314 71.11 74.88 35.34
CA ALA A 314 70.17 75.73 36.07
C ALA A 314 70.63 75.99 37.52
N GLY A 315 71.14 74.98 38.21
CA GLY A 315 71.74 75.11 39.54
C GLY A 315 72.96 76.06 39.54
N GLU A 316 73.85 75.93 38.56
CA GLU A 316 74.99 76.83 38.38
C GLU A 316 74.56 78.28 38.11
N MET A 317 73.53 78.46 37.28
CA MET A 317 72.96 79.77 36.99
C MET A 317 72.33 80.40 38.25
N LEU A 318 71.61 79.62 39.06
CA LEU A 318 71.06 80.09 40.34
C LEU A 318 72.17 80.48 41.33
N GLY A 319 73.24 79.69 41.39
CA GLY A 319 74.44 80.03 42.16
C GLY A 319 75.04 81.37 41.71
N SER A 320 75.07 81.62 40.40
CA SER A 320 75.52 82.89 39.83
C SER A 320 74.59 84.05 40.19
N PHE A 321 73.26 83.87 40.12
CA PHE A 321 72.31 84.90 40.56
C PHE A 321 72.43 85.24 42.04
N ASN A 322 72.69 84.27 42.90
CA ASN A 322 72.92 84.52 44.32
C ASN A 322 74.19 85.33 44.58
N ARG A 323 75.27 85.05 43.84
CA ARG A 323 76.50 85.86 43.90
C ARG A 323 76.26 87.28 43.42
N ILE A 324 75.62 87.43 42.25
CA ILE A 324 75.26 88.75 41.70
C ILE A 324 74.38 89.52 42.69
N LYS A 325 73.40 88.86 43.34
CA LYS A 325 72.58 89.47 44.37
C LYS A 325 73.45 90.03 45.49
N ALA A 326 74.33 89.21 46.08
CA ALA A 326 75.18 89.61 47.19
C ALA A 326 76.09 90.79 46.81
N ASP A 327 76.67 90.75 45.60
CA ASP A 327 77.50 91.83 45.06
C ASP A 327 76.69 93.12 44.88
N VAL A 328 75.49 93.02 44.30
CA VAL A 328 74.58 94.15 44.08
C VAL A 328 74.11 94.75 45.39
N VAL A 329 73.74 93.94 46.38
CA VAL A 329 73.35 94.41 47.72
C VAL A 329 74.50 95.18 48.36
N THR A 330 75.70 94.58 48.40
CA THR A 330 76.90 95.23 48.97
C THR A 330 77.23 96.53 48.23
N PHE A 331 77.09 96.53 46.91
CA PHE A 331 77.30 97.72 46.08
C PHE A 331 76.28 98.83 46.36
N LEU A 332 74.98 98.49 46.42
CA LEU A 332 73.92 99.44 46.73
C LEU A 332 74.05 99.99 48.15
N GLU A 333 74.34 99.17 49.15
CA GLU A 333 74.58 99.61 50.53
C GLU A 333 75.72 100.63 50.61
N ARG A 334 76.81 100.39 49.87
CA ARG A 334 77.94 101.32 49.77
C ARG A 334 77.56 102.62 49.06
N LEU A 335 76.73 102.55 48.01
CA LEU A 335 76.22 103.75 47.34
C LEU A 335 75.33 104.58 48.26
N HIS A 336 74.50 103.93 49.08
CA HIS A 336 73.65 104.60 50.06
C HIS A 336 74.44 105.24 51.20
N SER A 337 75.52 104.60 51.67
CA SER A 337 76.37 105.16 52.73
C SER A 337 77.25 106.32 52.25
N GLU A 338 77.54 106.40 50.95
CA GLU A 338 78.33 107.47 50.33
C GLU A 338 77.63 108.13 49.11
N PRO A 339 76.49 108.84 49.29
CA PRO A 339 75.72 109.38 48.16
C PRO A 339 76.51 110.40 47.33
N THR A 340 77.38 111.18 47.96
CA THR A 340 78.20 112.21 47.30
C THR A 340 79.24 111.60 46.37
N THR A 341 79.81 110.45 46.74
CA THR A 341 80.76 109.69 45.91
C THR A 341 80.08 109.16 44.65
N TRP A 342 78.82 108.71 44.77
CA TRP A 342 78.01 108.29 43.63
C TRP A 342 77.71 109.44 42.65
N PHE A 343 77.25 110.60 43.14
CA PHE A 343 77.02 111.77 42.30
C PHE A 343 78.32 112.24 41.62
N ALA A 344 79.45 112.20 42.33
CA ALA A 344 80.76 112.51 41.76
C ALA A 344 81.21 111.49 40.70
N MET A 345 80.93 110.20 40.91
CA MET A 345 81.21 109.13 39.94
C MET A 345 80.37 109.33 38.67
N ARG A 346 79.06 109.58 38.80
CA ARG A 346 78.19 109.94 37.66
C ARG A 346 78.66 111.18 36.92
N ALA A 347 79.08 112.22 37.64
CA ALA A 347 79.63 113.45 37.03
C ALA A 347 80.93 113.19 36.27
N LYS A 348 81.81 112.31 36.77
CA LYS A 348 83.09 111.94 36.13
C LYS A 348 82.94 111.03 34.92
N PHE A 349 82.03 110.06 34.96
CA PHE A 349 81.81 109.12 33.85
C PHE A 349 80.90 109.68 32.73
N GLY A 350 80.69 111.00 32.68
CA GLY A 350 80.07 111.66 31.52
C GLY A 350 78.56 111.41 31.39
N MET A 351 77.86 111.24 32.51
CA MET A 351 76.41 111.26 32.59
C MET A 351 75.86 112.68 32.86
N THR A 352 76.70 113.71 32.74
CA THR A 352 76.22 115.09 32.59
C THR A 352 75.70 115.24 31.18
N GLY A 353 74.38 115.06 31.02
CA GLY A 353 73.72 115.52 29.81
C GLY A 353 74.19 116.95 29.53
N LYS A 354 74.88 117.13 28.39
CA LYS A 354 75.02 118.46 27.80
C LYS A 354 73.60 119.01 27.75
N ARG A 355 73.29 119.97 28.62
CA ARG A 355 72.19 120.91 28.38
C ARG A 355 72.55 121.59 27.08
N TYR A 356 72.04 121.07 25.96
CA TYR A 356 71.83 121.89 24.80
C TYR A 356 70.73 122.88 25.21
N SER A 357 71.17 124.03 25.74
CA SER A 357 70.38 125.25 25.67
C SER A 357 70.23 125.60 24.19
N LEU A 358 69.14 125.18 23.57
CA LEU A 358 68.67 125.77 22.33
C LEU A 358 67.56 126.75 22.69
N ARG A 359 67.73 127.95 22.12
CA ARG A 359 66.83 129.10 22.14
C ARG A 359 65.40 128.75 21.77
#